data_AF-A0A7K2PWD7-F1
#
_entry.id   AF-A0A7K2PWD7-F1
#
_cell.length_a   1.000
_cell.length_b   1.000
_cell.length_c   1.000
_cell.angle_alpha   90.00
_cell.angle_beta   90.00
_cell.angle_gamma   90.00
#
_symmetry.space_group_name_H-M   'P 1'
#
loop_
_entity.id
_entity.type
_entity.pdbx_description
1 polymer ?
#
loop_
_entity_poly.entity_id
_entity_poly.type
_entity_poly.pdbx_seq_one_letter_code
_entity_poly.pdbx_strand_id
1 'polypeptide(L)' 'MGCSTRTHHSPPTGPELAGVRNFRDVSGLPTADGRRVRYGMLFRSGHLAHATAEDAVFLVSLGLHTIFDFRNAWTRSWR' A
#
# COMPACT_ATOMS: atom_id res chain seq x y z
N MET A 1 -0.93 -22.69 30.87
CA MET A 1 -0.74 -21.24 31.12
C MET A 1 -0.75 -20.52 29.77
N GLY A 2 -1.78 -19.71 29.53
CA GLY A 2 -1.85 -18.59 28.58
C GLY A 2 -1.44 -18.79 27.13
N CYS A 3 -2.35 -19.32 26.29
CA CYS A 3 -2.31 -19.13 24.84
C CYS A 3 -2.52 -17.63 24.54
N SER A 4 -1.44 -16.89 24.22
CA SER A 4 -1.56 -15.51 23.74
C SER A 4 -2.00 -15.53 22.28
N THR A 5 -3.30 -15.42 22.06
CA THR A 5 -3.88 -15.10 20.76
C THR A 5 -3.35 -13.74 20.33
N ARG A 6 -2.32 -13.77 19.47
CA ARG A 6 -1.77 -12.60 18.78
C ARG A 6 -2.88 -12.00 17.93
N THR A 7 -3.54 -10.98 18.46
CA THR A 7 -4.56 -10.20 17.78
C THR A 7 -3.92 -9.61 16.52
N HIS A 8 -4.28 -10.15 15.36
CA HIS A 8 -4.08 -9.47 14.09
C HIS A 8 -5.02 -8.26 14.11
N HIS A 9 -4.54 -7.14 14.64
CA HIS A 9 -5.18 -5.85 14.38
C HIS A 9 -4.98 -5.58 12.88
N SER A 10 -5.94 -5.98 12.05
CA SER A 10 -6.06 -5.42 10.71
C SER A 10 -6.17 -3.92 10.91
N PRO A 11 -5.21 -3.10 10.43
CA PRO A 11 -5.43 -1.67 10.42
C PRO A 11 -6.72 -1.41 9.64
N PRO A 12 -7.49 -0.36 10.00
CA PRO A 12 -8.61 0.07 9.16
C PRO A 12 -8.07 0.17 7.73
N THR A 13 -8.73 -0.54 6.80
CA THR A 13 -8.46 -0.38 5.38
C THR A 13 -8.51 1.10 5.10
N GLY A 14 -7.40 1.68 4.66
CA GLY A 14 -7.38 3.07 4.19
C GLY A 14 -8.47 3.29 3.14
N PRO A 15 -8.77 4.55 2.79
CA PRO A 15 -9.84 4.85 1.84
C PRO A 15 -9.69 4.00 0.58
N GLU A 16 -10.78 3.34 0.19
CA GLU A 16 -10.83 2.57 -1.05
C GLU A 16 -10.76 3.55 -2.21
N LEU A 17 -9.69 3.46 -2.99
CA LEU A 17 -9.49 4.29 -4.18
C LEU A 17 -10.33 3.72 -5.31
N ALA A 18 -11.10 4.59 -5.96
CA ALA A 18 -12.12 4.18 -6.93
C ALA A 18 -11.49 3.53 -8.17
N GLY A 19 -10.36 4.08 -8.62
CA GLY A 19 -9.61 3.63 -9.78
C GLY A 19 -8.38 2.78 -9.45
N VAL A 20 -7.94 2.77 -8.19
CA VAL A 20 -6.71 2.07 -7.77
C VAL A 20 -7.04 0.85 -6.92
N ARG A 21 -6.87 -0.33 -7.53
CA ARG A 21 -7.13 -1.59 -6.84
C ARG A 21 -6.06 -1.90 -5.81
N ASN A 22 -6.46 -2.55 -4.72
CA ASN A 22 -5.57 -3.13 -3.70
C ASN A 22 -4.66 -2.11 -3.00
N PHE A 23 -5.07 -0.84 -2.98
CA PHE A 23 -4.39 0.21 -2.24
C PHE A 23 -4.55 0.00 -0.73
N ARG A 24 -3.45 -0.10 0.01
CA ARG A 24 -3.46 -0.19 1.48
C ARG A 24 -2.11 0.17 2.10
N ASP A 25 -2.17 0.62 3.35
CA ASP A 25 -1.01 0.70 4.23
C ASP A 25 -0.58 -0.74 4.61
N VAL A 26 0.74 -1.00 4.60
CA VAL A 26 1.34 -2.27 5.03
C VAL A 26 2.13 -2.11 6.33
N SER A 27 1.76 -1.13 7.14
CA SER A 27 2.30 -0.91 8.48
C SER A 27 2.08 -2.11 9.41
N GLY A 28 2.93 -2.20 10.42
CA GLY A 28 2.91 -3.29 11.39
C GLY A 28 3.56 -4.59 10.92
N LEU A 29 4.04 -4.70 9.67
CA LEU A 29 4.85 -5.84 9.25
C LEU A 29 6.21 -5.85 9.98
N PRO A 30 6.68 -7.03 10.44
CA PRO A 30 7.98 -7.15 11.10
C PRO A 30 9.13 -6.99 10.08
N THR A 31 10.19 -6.31 10.50
CA THR A 31 11.44 -6.19 9.74
C THR A 31 12.47 -7.20 10.25
N ALA A 32 13.50 -7.48 9.43
CA ALA A 32 14.52 -8.49 9.75
C ALA A 32 15.32 -8.19 11.04
N ASP A 33 15.36 -6.93 11.46
CA ASP A 33 16.01 -6.45 12.69
C ASP A 33 15.06 -6.39 13.89
N GLY A 34 13.86 -6.99 13.81
CA GLY A 34 12.90 -7.08 14.90
C GLY A 34 12.05 -5.83 15.13
N ARG A 35 12.20 -4.79 14.29
CA ARG A 35 11.32 -3.60 14.30
C ARG A 35 10.03 -3.86 13.51
N ARG A 36 9.18 -2.85 13.38
CA ARG A 36 7.94 -2.88 12.59
C ARG A 36 7.84 -1.68 11.66
N VAL A 37 7.21 -1.89 10.50
CA VAL A 37 6.90 -0.80 9.57
C VAL A 37 5.98 0.22 10.26
N ARG A 38 6.38 1.49 10.25
CA ARG A 38 5.61 2.59 10.83
C ARG A 38 4.34 2.86 10.01
N TYR A 39 3.28 3.29 10.69
CA TYR A 39 2.03 3.71 10.05
C TYR A 39 2.26 4.84 9.04
N GLY A 40 1.62 4.75 7.87
CA GLY A 40 1.72 5.75 6.81
C GLY A 40 3.09 5.84 6.11
N MET A 41 4.00 4.89 6.35
CA MET A 41 5.36 4.91 5.79
C MET A 41 5.50 4.07 4.52
N LEU A 42 4.69 3.03 4.36
CA LEU A 42 4.76 2.13 3.21
C LEU A 42 3.35 1.72 2.78
N PHE A 43 3.04 2.01 1.52
CA PHE A 43 1.79 1.63 0.90
C PHE A 43 2.05 0.62 -0.22
N ARG A 44 1.07 -0.22 -0.48
CA ARG A 44 1.03 -1.10 -1.64
C ARG A 44 -0.23 -0.81 -2.44
N SER A 45 -0.10 -0.82 -3.77
CA SER A 45 -1.22 -0.77 -4.70
C SER A 45 -1.06 -1.81 -5.82
N GLY A 46 -2.13 -2.03 -6.58
CA GLY A 46 -2.05 -2.58 -7.92
C GLY A 46 -1.64 -1.50 -8.93
N HIS A 47 -2.20 -1.59 -10.14
CA HIS A 47 -1.92 -0.67 -11.24
C HIS A 47 -2.51 0.73 -11.00
N LEU A 48 -1.70 1.79 -11.13
CA LEU A 48 -2.14 3.18 -10.91
C LEU A 48 -2.77 3.86 -12.14
N ALA A 49 -2.73 3.24 -13.33
CA ALA A 49 -3.14 3.95 -14.56
C ALA A 49 -4.64 4.29 -14.66
N HIS A 50 -5.47 3.77 -13.76
CA HIS A 50 -6.90 4.07 -13.70
C HIS A 50 -7.26 4.99 -12.54
N ALA A 51 -6.28 5.55 -11.81
CA ALA A 51 -6.54 6.49 -10.73
C ALA A 51 -7.42 7.65 -11.22
N THR A 52 -8.51 7.94 -10.50
CA THR A 52 -9.34 9.11 -10.78
C THR A 52 -8.62 10.39 -10.36
N ALA A 53 -9.21 11.55 -10.67
CA ALA A 53 -8.68 12.83 -10.18
C ALA A 53 -8.69 12.90 -8.65
N GLU A 54 -9.74 12.37 -8.02
CA GLU A 54 -9.88 12.30 -6.56
C GLU A 54 -8.85 11.35 -5.95
N ASP A 55 -8.63 10.18 -6.57
CA ASP A 55 -7.58 9.25 -6.14
C ASP A 55 -6.20 9.92 -6.23
N ALA A 56 -5.92 10.68 -7.29
CA ALA A 56 -4.66 11.38 -7.46
C ALA A 56 -4.45 12.46 -6.39
N VAL A 57 -5.49 13.25 -6.06
CA VAL A 57 -5.42 14.25 -4.97
C VAL A 57 -5.11 13.57 -3.65
N PHE A 58 -5.78 12.46 -3.35
CA PHE A 58 -5.50 11.68 -2.15
C PHE A 58 -4.06 11.16 -2.14
N LEU A 59 -3.60 10.53 -3.21
CA LEU A 59 -2.23 9.99 -3.32
C LEU A 59 -1.16 11.08 -3.16
N VAL A 60 -1.39 12.28 -3.68
CA VAL A 60 -0.52 13.45 -3.48
C VAL A 60 -0.53 13.89 -2.02
N SER A 61 -1.69 13.91 -1.37
CA SER A 61 -1.82 14.31 0.05
C SER A 61 -1.02 13.42 1.00
N LEU A 62 -0.71 12.18 0.61
CA LEU A 62 0.10 11.26 1.40
C LEU A 62 1.58 11.66 1.48
N GLY A 63 2.05 12.59 0.63
CA GLY A 63 3.45 13.03 0.61
C GLY A 63 4.42 11.91 0.22
N LEU A 64 4.00 10.99 -0.66
CA LEU A 64 4.85 9.88 -1.08
C LEU A 64 6.02 10.40 -1.92
N HIS A 65 7.24 10.14 -1.46
CA HIS A 65 8.45 10.58 -2.15
C HIS A 65 9.00 9.57 -3.16
N THR A 66 8.75 8.27 -2.94
CA THR A 66 9.37 7.20 -3.72
C THR A 66 8.31 6.20 -4.15
N ILE A 67 8.30 5.88 -5.45
CA ILE A 67 7.43 4.87 -6.05
C ILE A 67 8.29 3.74 -6.60
N PHE A 68 8.07 2.53 -6.10
CA PHE A 68 8.68 1.32 -6.64
C PHE A 68 7.71 0.63 -7.59
N ASP A 69 7.99 0.71 -8.89
CA ASP A 69 7.21 0.03 -9.91
C ASP A 69 7.85 -1.32 -10.26
N PHE A 70 7.24 -2.41 -9.80
CA PHE A 70 7.70 -3.77 -10.07
C PHE A 70 7.26 -4.31 -11.45
N ARG A 71 6.57 -3.51 -12.28
CA ARG A 71 6.25 -3.92 -13.64
C ARG A 71 7.53 -3.97 -14.47
N ASN A 72 7.76 -5.11 -15.09
CA ASN A 72 8.80 -5.27 -16.08
C ASN A 72 8.52 -4.36 -17.30
N ALA A 73 9.55 -3.68 -17.81
CA ALA A 73 9.46 -2.78 -18.97
C ALA A 73 8.92 -3.45 -20.26
N TRP A 74 8.79 -4.78 -20.26
CA TRP A 74 8.34 -5.58 -21.39
C TRP A 74 6.84 -5.44 -21.71
N THR A 75 5.99 -5.14 -20.72
CA THR A 75 4.54 -5.00 -20.94
C THR A 75 4.17 -3.58 -21.37
N ARG A 76 4.67 -3.15 -22.53
CA ARG A 76 4.23 -1.92 -23.20
C ARG A 76 4.00 -2.11 -24.71
N SER A 77 3.41 -3.24 -25.11
CA SER A 77 2.72 -3.34 -26.41
C SER A 77 1.97 -4.66 -26.51
N TRP A 78 0.66 -4.63 -26.31
CA TRP A 78 -0.22 -5.43 -27.14
C TRP A 78 -1.37 -4.51 -27.58
N ARG A 79 -1.39 -4.22 -28.88
CA ARG A 79 -2.52 -3.59 -29.56
C ARG A 79 -3.63 -4.61 -29.73
#